data_AF-A0AAD4LY68-F1
#
_entry.id   AF-A0AAD4LY68-F1
#
_cell.length_a   1.000
_cell.length_b   1.000
_cell.length_c   1.000
_cell.angle_alpha   90.00
_cell.angle_beta   90.00
_cell.angle_gamma   90.00
#
_symmetry.space_group_name_H-M   'P 1'
#
loop_
_entity.id
_entity.type
_entity.pdbx_description
1 polymer ?
#
loop_
_entity_poly.entity_id
_entity_poly.type
_entity_poly.pdbx_seq_one_letter_code
_entity_poly.pdbx_strand_id
1 'polypeptide(L)'
;MSLLYPPLPLPGPVTATNKSVSSPFCIHLCLPRRIRGFSLVLAVLAIGAFLYTWFFLSSSAHRHQDDIVIYLQDLLHPGGSSTPRFHEWHEREKRLPQHNPDLPFPQGREGRYIHFSNHVWGVGWGNAMQELLFNAHLAYLAKRTYVFDDYTWDKTSSYFSSFNDKRIPARVPLTALLSGPVAGDPFPPSTNGVPAVIPEFFNEVCPNRTIIDRIEVDGALPDASAATLLQAWLDKLEQTEDRCVEIKEYSGQIFNYLVFGDSSRLLDIWPSISKSPIITHFSWSPLILAALVANAQVIHPALSSISPSSFNPSASTAPLSGLLALHIRRGDYIDHCKTLTNWYAHFMGFNEFPGLPDRFIPPPPLRVGNASEEDQAQYRVHCFPEIEDIVRRVREVRASLSSTTQLRRVYVLTNGKPQMLEELKEALQEDAKKGGMPVWEHIGTSRDLVLTSEQKHNSQAMDMAVAQRAEVFIGNGFSSLTSNVVMLRAAQGLEWNTTRFW
;
A
#
# COMPACT_ATOMS: atom_id res chain seq x y z
N MET A 1 42.20 34.13 34.29
CA MET A 1 43.19 33.06 34.05
C MET A 1 43.06 32.66 32.60
N SER A 2 43.98 33.18 31.79
CA SER A 2 44.13 32.94 30.36
C SER A 2 44.83 31.61 30.10
N LEU A 3 44.57 30.98 28.95
CA LEU A 3 45.45 30.13 28.12
C LEU A 3 44.58 29.56 26.99
N LEU A 4 44.53 30.15 25.78
CA LEU A 4 45.48 30.05 24.64
C LEU A 4 45.54 28.66 23.98
N TYR A 5 44.98 28.58 22.76
CA TYR A 5 45.38 27.63 21.70
C TYR A 5 45.64 28.43 20.41
N PRO A 6 46.62 28.03 19.56
CA PRO A 6 47.12 28.83 18.44
C PRO A 6 46.36 28.56 17.11
N PRO A 7 46.45 29.47 16.12
CA PRO A 7 45.84 29.29 14.81
C PRO A 7 46.81 28.63 13.79
N LEU A 8 46.25 27.80 12.91
CA LEU A 8 46.91 27.19 11.75
C LEU A 8 46.87 28.13 10.51
N PRO A 9 47.85 28.07 9.60
CA PRO A 9 48.06 29.06 8.55
C PRO A 9 47.31 28.76 7.23
N LEU A 10 46.97 29.84 6.54
CA LEU A 10 46.46 29.90 5.17
C LEU A 10 47.56 29.57 4.13
N PRO A 11 47.25 28.88 3.02
CA PRO A 11 48.18 28.77 1.90
C PRO A 11 48.04 29.98 0.94
N GLY A 12 49.16 30.68 0.75
CA GLY A 12 49.38 31.65 -0.33
C GLY A 12 49.71 30.98 -1.69
N PRO A 13 49.85 31.78 -2.75
CA PRO A 13 49.62 31.36 -4.13
C PRO A 13 50.84 30.71 -4.77
N VAL A 14 50.63 29.63 -5.52
CA VAL A 14 51.67 28.99 -6.34
C VAL A 14 51.68 29.63 -7.73
N THR A 15 52.85 30.13 -8.08
CA THR A 15 53.24 30.79 -9.31
C THR A 15 53.29 29.84 -10.50
N ALA A 16 52.80 30.34 -11.64
CA ALA A 16 52.99 29.75 -12.95
C ALA A 16 54.47 29.82 -13.38
N THR A 17 55.02 28.70 -13.84
CA THR A 17 56.23 28.69 -14.66
C THR A 17 56.02 27.77 -15.86
N ASN A 18 56.03 28.40 -17.04
CA ASN A 18 56.16 27.76 -18.34
C ASN A 18 57.57 27.17 -18.50
N LYS A 19 57.68 25.90 -18.90
CA LYS A 19 58.73 25.44 -19.83
C LYS A 19 58.23 24.33 -20.76
N SER A 20 58.65 24.51 -22.00
CA SER A 20 58.29 23.86 -23.24
C SER A 20 58.92 22.47 -23.47
N VAL A 21 58.18 21.63 -24.21
CA VAL A 21 58.62 20.73 -25.29
C VAL A 21 59.49 19.52 -24.91
N SER A 22 58.89 18.33 -25.05
CA SER A 22 59.42 17.23 -25.89
C SER A 22 58.41 16.07 -25.98
N SER A 23 57.79 15.89 -27.15
CA SER A 23 57.37 14.58 -27.67
C SER A 23 58.62 13.92 -28.32
N PRO A 24 58.74 12.60 -28.59
CA PRO A 24 57.70 11.57 -28.64
C PRO A 24 58.07 10.22 -27.99
N PHE A 25 57.09 9.45 -27.49
CA PHE A 25 57.21 7.99 -27.50
C PHE A 25 55.81 7.35 -27.60
N CYS A 26 55.53 6.85 -28.79
CA CYS A 26 54.35 6.07 -29.12
C CYS A 26 54.57 4.64 -28.56
N ILE A 27 53.96 4.32 -27.41
CA ILE A 27 53.93 2.94 -26.89
C ILE A 27 52.68 2.27 -27.45
N HIS A 28 52.85 1.54 -28.56
CA HIS A 28 51.90 0.53 -28.99
C HIS A 28 51.86 -0.60 -27.96
N LEU A 29 50.88 -0.56 -27.05
CA LEU A 29 50.50 -1.72 -26.24
C LEU A 29 49.79 -2.74 -27.14
N CYS A 30 50.60 -3.63 -27.74
CA CYS A 30 50.13 -4.87 -28.34
C CYS A 30 49.64 -5.82 -27.24
N LEU A 31 48.38 -5.68 -26.84
CA LEU A 31 47.68 -6.70 -26.05
C LEU A 31 47.60 -8.02 -26.84
N PRO A 32 47.96 -9.17 -26.24
CA PRO A 32 47.92 -10.48 -26.87
C PRO A 32 46.57 -10.78 -27.53
N ARG A 33 46.57 -11.34 -28.75
CA ARG A 33 45.35 -11.70 -29.52
C ARG A 33 44.33 -12.54 -28.73
N ARG A 34 44.77 -13.29 -27.71
CA ARG A 34 43.89 -14.08 -26.83
C ARG A 34 43.03 -13.24 -25.86
N ILE A 35 43.52 -12.06 -25.45
CA ILE A 35 42.80 -11.16 -24.52
C ILE A 35 41.74 -10.34 -25.27
N ARG A 36 42.00 -9.97 -26.54
CA ARG A 36 41.02 -9.27 -27.38
C ARG A 36 39.74 -10.08 -27.62
N GLY A 37 39.84 -11.40 -27.77
CA GLY A 37 38.66 -12.27 -27.91
C GLY A 37 37.81 -12.31 -26.63
N PHE A 38 38.46 -12.39 -25.46
CA PHE A 38 37.77 -12.47 -24.17
C PHE A 38 37.08 -11.15 -23.80
N SER A 39 37.73 -10.01 -24.06
CA SER A 39 37.14 -8.68 -23.84
C SER A 39 35.94 -8.41 -24.77
N LEU A 40 35.97 -8.91 -26.01
CA LEU A 40 34.86 -8.76 -26.94
C LEU A 40 33.63 -9.59 -26.50
N VAL A 41 33.85 -10.82 -26.03
CA VAL A 41 32.77 -11.69 -25.52
C VAL A 41 32.14 -11.09 -24.26
N LEU A 42 32.93 -10.59 -23.32
CA LEU A 42 32.42 -9.90 -22.13
C LEU A 42 31.61 -8.64 -22.48
N ALA A 43 32.07 -7.85 -23.46
CA ALA A 43 31.35 -6.67 -23.92
C ALA A 43 29.99 -7.04 -24.57
N VAL A 44 29.96 -8.09 -25.40
CA VAL A 44 28.72 -8.57 -26.03
C VAL A 44 27.74 -9.13 -24.98
N LEU A 45 28.22 -9.87 -23.98
CA LEU A 45 27.38 -10.37 -22.90
C LEU A 45 26.85 -9.23 -22.02
N ALA A 46 27.65 -8.22 -21.72
CA ALA A 46 27.23 -7.05 -20.97
C ALA A 46 26.18 -6.22 -21.74
N ILE A 47 26.38 -6.02 -23.04
CA ILE A 47 25.40 -5.35 -23.91
C ILE A 47 24.12 -6.19 -24.00
N GLY A 48 24.22 -7.51 -24.14
CA GLY A 48 23.08 -8.41 -24.16
C GLY A 48 22.27 -8.37 -22.86
N ALA A 49 22.95 -8.40 -21.71
CA ALA A 49 22.32 -8.26 -20.40
C ALA A 49 21.67 -6.88 -20.22
N PHE A 50 22.35 -5.80 -20.62
CA PHE A 50 21.80 -4.45 -20.58
C PHE A 50 20.55 -4.32 -21.45
N LEU A 51 20.60 -4.78 -22.72
CA LEU A 51 19.47 -4.75 -23.63
C LEU A 51 18.30 -5.62 -23.14
N TYR A 52 18.59 -6.77 -22.52
CA TYR A 52 17.57 -7.63 -21.91
C TYR A 52 16.89 -6.94 -20.72
N THR A 53 17.67 -6.37 -19.80
CA THR A 53 17.11 -5.60 -18.66
C THR A 53 16.35 -4.36 -19.12
N TRP A 54 16.87 -3.63 -20.10
CA TRP A 54 16.22 -2.46 -20.69
C TRP A 54 14.90 -2.86 -21.34
N PHE A 55 14.87 -3.93 -22.14
CA PHE A 55 13.66 -4.40 -22.80
C PHE A 55 12.58 -4.81 -21.78
N PHE A 56 12.95 -5.60 -20.76
CA PHE A 56 12.00 -6.01 -19.72
C PHE A 56 11.44 -4.84 -18.89
N LEU A 57 12.30 -3.91 -18.47
CA LEU A 57 11.86 -2.72 -17.71
C LEU A 57 11.00 -1.78 -18.57
N SER A 58 11.38 -1.59 -19.84
CA SER A 58 10.63 -0.73 -20.78
C SER A 58 9.27 -1.34 -21.15
N SER A 59 9.20 -2.67 -21.32
CA SER A 59 7.95 -3.37 -21.63
C SER A 59 6.95 -3.34 -20.47
N SER A 60 7.43 -3.39 -19.22
CA SER A 60 6.55 -3.24 -18.04
C SER A 60 6.02 -1.81 -17.93
N ALA A 61 6.88 -0.80 -18.12
CA ALA A 61 6.48 0.61 -18.09
C ALA A 61 5.48 0.99 -19.20
N HIS A 62 5.70 0.48 -20.43
CA HIS A 62 4.78 0.73 -21.55
C HIS A 62 3.40 0.09 -21.36
N ARG A 63 3.33 -1.11 -20.76
CA ARG A 63 2.05 -1.79 -20.52
C ARG A 63 1.17 -1.03 -19.53
N HIS A 64 1.76 -0.52 -18.46
CA HIS A 64 1.07 0.33 -17.47
C HIS A 64 0.58 1.65 -18.07
N GLN A 65 1.31 2.23 -19.03
CA GLN A 65 0.93 3.45 -19.72
C GLN A 65 -0.31 3.28 -20.62
N ASP A 66 -0.32 2.23 -21.46
CA ASP A 66 -1.43 1.99 -22.39
C ASP A 66 -2.75 1.76 -21.65
N ASP A 67 -2.67 1.03 -20.53
CA ASP A 67 -3.82 0.75 -19.67
C ASP A 67 -4.45 2.03 -19.10
N ILE A 68 -3.64 2.98 -18.65
CA ILE A 68 -4.15 4.22 -18.04
C ILE A 68 -4.82 5.12 -19.07
N VAL A 69 -4.31 5.16 -20.31
CA VAL A 69 -4.95 5.88 -21.41
C VAL A 69 -6.32 5.28 -21.74
N ILE A 70 -6.43 3.94 -21.76
CA ILE A 70 -7.70 3.24 -21.98
C ILE A 70 -8.74 3.64 -20.91
N TYR A 71 -8.37 3.61 -19.62
CA TYR A 71 -9.30 3.95 -18.55
C TYR A 71 -9.73 5.41 -18.53
N LEU A 72 -8.85 6.33 -18.96
CA LEU A 72 -9.20 7.74 -19.11
C LEU A 72 -10.20 7.98 -20.26
N GLN A 73 -10.16 7.16 -21.32
CA GLN A 73 -11.14 7.23 -22.40
C GLN A 73 -12.52 6.74 -21.96
N ASP A 74 -12.59 5.68 -21.15
CA ASP A 74 -13.87 5.15 -20.62
C ASP A 74 -14.62 6.15 -19.73
N LEU A 75 -13.91 7.10 -19.10
CA LEU A 75 -14.54 8.18 -18.33
C LEU A 75 -15.33 9.18 -19.20
N LEU A 76 -15.06 9.25 -20.50
CA LEU A 76 -15.84 10.07 -21.44
C LEU A 76 -17.23 9.48 -21.71
N HIS A 77 -17.44 8.21 -21.35
CA HIS A 77 -18.71 7.50 -21.46
C HIS A 77 -19.02 6.87 -20.10
N PRO A 78 -19.52 7.64 -19.10
CA PRO A 78 -19.89 7.11 -17.80
C PRO A 78 -21.03 6.09 -17.96
N GLY A 79 -20.65 4.84 -18.24
CA GLY A 79 -21.56 3.76 -18.58
C GLY A 79 -22.16 3.14 -17.34
N GLY A 80 -23.49 3.22 -17.25
CA GLY A 80 -24.36 2.21 -16.65
C GLY A 80 -24.33 2.02 -15.12
N SER A 81 -25.51 2.08 -14.50
CA SER A 81 -25.77 1.71 -13.10
C SER A 81 -25.51 0.21 -12.76
N SER A 82 -24.91 -0.58 -13.67
CA SER A 82 -24.73 -2.02 -13.47
C SER A 82 -23.44 -2.33 -12.72
N THR A 83 -23.56 -3.16 -11.68
CA THR A 83 -22.44 -3.77 -10.97
C THR A 83 -21.50 -4.47 -11.97
N PRO A 84 -20.19 -4.18 -11.96
CA PRO A 84 -19.23 -4.74 -12.91
C PRO A 84 -18.90 -6.20 -12.55
N ARG A 85 -18.45 -6.97 -13.55
CA ARG A 85 -17.98 -8.35 -13.38
C ARG A 85 -16.46 -8.50 -13.33
N PHE A 86 -15.71 -7.45 -13.69
CA PHE A 86 -14.25 -7.46 -13.79
C PHE A 86 -13.66 -8.58 -14.67
N HIS A 87 -14.42 -9.09 -15.65
CA HIS A 87 -13.96 -10.20 -16.51
C HIS A 87 -12.67 -9.84 -17.26
N GLU A 88 -12.58 -8.62 -17.80
CA GLU A 88 -11.40 -8.21 -18.55
C GLU A 88 -10.14 -8.16 -17.69
N TRP A 89 -10.26 -7.80 -16.41
CA TRP A 89 -9.16 -7.80 -15.45
C TRP A 89 -8.68 -9.21 -15.17
N HIS A 90 -9.60 -10.13 -14.90
CA HIS A 90 -9.27 -11.53 -14.67
C HIS A 90 -8.63 -12.18 -15.91
N GLU A 91 -9.10 -11.86 -17.11
CA GLU A 91 -8.49 -12.33 -18.36
C GLU A 91 -7.10 -11.72 -18.61
N ARG A 92 -6.81 -10.51 -18.11
CA ARG A 92 -5.46 -9.94 -18.13
C ARG A 92 -4.53 -10.69 -17.18
N GLU A 93 -5.00 -11.01 -15.97
CA GLU A 93 -4.24 -11.79 -15.00
C GLU A 93 -3.85 -13.16 -15.57
N LYS A 94 -4.77 -13.87 -16.23
CA LYS A 94 -4.46 -15.14 -16.93
C LYS A 94 -3.33 -15.02 -17.95
N ARG A 95 -3.18 -13.86 -18.58
CA ARG A 95 -2.16 -13.59 -19.61
C ARG A 95 -0.86 -13.01 -19.05
N LEU A 96 -0.69 -12.95 -17.73
CA LEU A 96 0.57 -12.47 -17.15
C LEU A 96 1.75 -13.35 -17.60
N PRO A 97 2.92 -12.77 -17.93
CA PRO A 97 4.03 -13.52 -18.54
C PRO A 97 4.55 -14.69 -17.70
N GLN A 98 4.46 -14.59 -16.37
CA GLN A 98 4.85 -15.63 -15.43
C GLN A 98 3.92 -16.86 -15.44
N HIS A 99 2.75 -16.78 -16.09
CA HIS A 99 1.83 -17.90 -16.28
C HIS A 99 2.20 -18.77 -17.50
N ASN A 100 3.49 -18.84 -17.82
CA ASN A 100 4.01 -19.79 -18.79
C ASN A 100 4.62 -21.00 -18.03
N PRO A 101 4.05 -22.21 -18.17
CA PRO A 101 4.53 -23.38 -17.46
C PRO A 101 5.95 -23.82 -17.88
N ASP A 102 6.40 -23.42 -19.07
CA ASP A 102 7.70 -23.81 -19.62
C ASP A 102 8.84 -22.86 -19.22
N LEU A 103 8.58 -21.89 -18.33
CA LEU A 103 9.63 -21.05 -17.77
C LEU A 103 10.61 -21.88 -16.93
N PRO A 104 11.92 -21.55 -16.95
CA PRO A 104 12.90 -22.26 -16.15
C PRO A 104 12.73 -21.94 -14.66
N PHE A 105 13.27 -22.82 -13.80
CA PHE A 105 13.41 -22.57 -12.37
C PHE A 105 14.03 -21.16 -12.13
N PRO A 106 13.48 -20.35 -11.20
CA PRO A 106 12.51 -20.70 -10.15
C PRO A 106 11.02 -20.56 -10.54
N GLN A 107 10.69 -20.42 -11.82
CA GLN A 107 9.32 -20.31 -12.35
C GLN A 107 8.87 -21.61 -13.05
N GLY A 108 7.69 -21.57 -13.66
CA GLY A 108 7.16 -22.67 -14.45
C GLY A 108 6.87 -23.93 -13.63
N ARG A 109 6.85 -25.08 -14.29
CA ARG A 109 6.52 -26.37 -13.66
C ARG A 109 7.44 -26.75 -12.51
N GLU A 110 8.70 -26.32 -12.56
CA GLU A 110 9.71 -26.60 -11.53
C GLU A 110 9.76 -25.54 -10.41
N GLY A 111 8.91 -24.51 -10.48
CA GLY A 111 8.84 -23.48 -9.45
C GLY A 111 8.32 -24.01 -8.11
N ARG A 112 8.64 -23.28 -7.03
CA ARG A 112 8.06 -23.50 -5.70
C ARG A 112 6.96 -22.47 -5.46
N TYR A 113 5.80 -22.92 -5.00
CA TYR A 113 4.60 -22.13 -4.85
C TYR A 113 4.01 -22.27 -3.45
N ILE A 114 3.30 -21.23 -3.01
CA ILE A 114 2.45 -21.28 -1.82
C ILE A 114 1.14 -20.56 -2.09
N HIS A 115 0.03 -21.28 -1.90
CA HIS A 115 -1.32 -20.74 -1.99
C HIS A 115 -1.99 -20.68 -0.62
N PHE A 116 -2.56 -19.52 -0.29
CA PHE A 116 -3.25 -19.29 0.97
C PHE A 116 -4.77 -19.39 0.75
N SER A 117 -5.28 -20.59 0.49
CA SER A 117 -6.73 -20.79 0.27
C SER A 117 -7.60 -20.37 1.47
N ASN A 118 -6.99 -20.23 2.65
CA ASN A 118 -7.60 -19.71 3.87
C ASN A 118 -7.67 -18.17 3.96
N HIS A 119 -7.30 -17.43 2.89
CA HIS A 119 -7.37 -15.96 2.86
C HIS A 119 -8.74 -15.45 3.31
N VAL A 120 -8.76 -14.27 3.93
CA VAL A 120 -9.98 -13.62 4.40
C VAL A 120 -10.89 -13.22 3.23
N TRP A 121 -12.18 -13.42 3.42
CA TRP A 121 -13.22 -13.06 2.47
C TRP A 121 -14.45 -12.53 3.21
N GLY A 122 -15.37 -11.88 2.49
CA GLY A 122 -16.62 -11.38 3.07
C GLY A 122 -16.45 -10.16 3.99
N VAL A 123 -15.28 -9.51 3.94
CA VAL A 123 -14.94 -8.34 4.77
C VAL A 123 -14.48 -7.17 3.92
N GLY A 124 -14.47 -5.97 4.51
CA GLY A 124 -13.98 -4.77 3.85
C GLY A 124 -12.50 -4.83 3.45
N TRP A 125 -12.15 -4.13 2.37
CA TRP A 125 -10.81 -4.09 1.77
C TRP A 125 -9.68 -3.84 2.76
N GLY A 126 -9.91 -2.99 3.78
CA GLY A 126 -8.92 -2.72 4.82
C GLY A 126 -8.39 -3.99 5.48
N ASN A 127 -9.27 -4.92 5.85
CA ASN A 127 -8.89 -6.18 6.47
C ASN A 127 -8.22 -7.13 5.47
N ALA A 128 -8.77 -7.22 4.25
CA ALA A 128 -8.23 -8.08 3.20
C ALA A 128 -6.81 -7.68 2.80
N MET A 129 -6.57 -6.39 2.61
CA MET A 129 -5.26 -5.85 2.26
C MET A 129 -4.19 -6.11 3.33
N GLN A 130 -4.54 -6.04 4.62
CA GLN A 130 -3.60 -6.33 5.72
C GLN A 130 -3.07 -7.76 5.62
N GLU A 131 -3.98 -8.73 5.52
CA GLU A 131 -3.60 -10.14 5.42
C GLU A 131 -2.85 -10.43 4.11
N LEU A 132 -3.35 -9.91 2.98
CA LEU A 132 -2.72 -10.06 1.66
C LEU A 132 -1.22 -9.71 1.69
N LEU A 133 -0.88 -8.54 2.24
CA LEU A 133 0.50 -8.07 2.27
C LEU A 133 1.38 -8.91 3.18
N PHE A 134 0.83 -9.44 4.27
CA PHE A 134 1.56 -10.31 5.20
C PHE A 134 1.77 -11.71 4.60
N ASN A 135 0.76 -12.29 3.96
CA ASN A 135 0.87 -13.57 3.26
C ASN A 135 1.89 -13.48 2.11
N ALA A 136 1.88 -12.39 1.35
CA ALA A 136 2.87 -12.13 0.31
C ALA A 136 4.29 -11.95 0.87
N HIS A 137 4.44 -11.28 2.02
CA HIS A 137 5.72 -11.15 2.70
C HIS A 137 6.26 -12.50 3.21
N LEU A 138 5.39 -13.32 3.80
CA LEU A 138 5.73 -14.69 4.22
C LEU A 138 6.18 -15.54 3.02
N ALA A 139 5.44 -15.51 1.91
CA ALA A 139 5.82 -16.22 0.68
C ALA A 139 7.19 -15.78 0.15
N TYR A 140 7.43 -14.47 0.10
CA TYR A 140 8.70 -13.89 -0.30
C TYR A 140 9.87 -14.39 0.56
N LEU A 141 9.73 -14.35 1.89
CA LEU A 141 10.77 -14.83 2.82
C LEU A 141 10.97 -16.35 2.74
N ALA A 142 9.89 -17.11 2.54
CA ALA A 142 9.93 -18.55 2.34
C ALA A 142 10.53 -18.98 0.99
N LYS A 143 10.90 -18.02 0.11
CA LYS A 143 11.39 -18.26 -1.25
C LYS A 143 10.44 -19.14 -2.06
N ARG A 144 9.14 -18.88 -1.91
CA ARG A 144 8.07 -19.51 -2.67
C ARG A 144 7.30 -18.44 -3.43
N THR A 145 6.96 -18.72 -4.68
CA THR A 145 6.10 -17.87 -5.50
C THR A 145 4.74 -17.74 -4.82
N TYR A 146 4.36 -16.51 -4.52
CA TYR A 146 3.06 -16.20 -3.94
C TYR A 146 1.95 -16.48 -4.95
N VAL A 147 0.91 -17.20 -4.52
CA VAL A 147 -0.32 -17.36 -5.28
C VAL A 147 -1.33 -16.37 -4.72
N PHE A 148 -1.65 -15.31 -5.48
CA PHE A 148 -2.54 -14.25 -5.03
C PHE A 148 -3.98 -14.53 -5.45
N ASP A 149 -4.92 -14.25 -4.56
CA ASP A 149 -6.35 -14.41 -4.80
C ASP A 149 -7.02 -13.06 -5.11
N ASP A 150 -8.22 -13.13 -5.68
CA ASP A 150 -9.11 -11.98 -5.83
C ASP A 150 -9.48 -11.38 -4.45
N TYR A 151 -9.79 -10.08 -4.42
CA TYR A 151 -10.54 -9.52 -3.30
C TYR A 151 -11.97 -10.09 -3.31
N THR A 152 -12.23 -11.00 -2.35
CA THR A 152 -13.41 -11.87 -2.38
C THR A 152 -14.44 -11.50 -1.31
N TRP A 153 -15.66 -11.22 -1.74
CA TRP A 153 -16.84 -11.08 -0.87
C TRP A 153 -17.62 -12.39 -0.72
N ASP A 154 -17.65 -13.21 -1.78
CA ASP A 154 -18.43 -14.44 -1.83
C ASP A 154 -17.68 -15.51 -2.64
N LYS A 155 -17.48 -16.68 -2.03
CA LYS A 155 -16.78 -17.82 -2.64
C LYS A 155 -17.67 -18.69 -3.53
N THR A 156 -18.98 -18.45 -3.60
CA THR A 156 -19.90 -19.18 -4.48
C THR A 156 -19.64 -18.90 -5.96
N SER A 157 -20.24 -19.68 -6.85
CA SER A 157 -20.10 -19.49 -8.31
C SER A 157 -20.77 -18.21 -8.85
N SER A 158 -21.46 -17.44 -8.01
CA SER A 158 -22.07 -16.18 -8.42
C SER A 158 -21.01 -15.12 -8.76
N TYR A 159 -21.28 -14.32 -9.80
CA TYR A 159 -20.48 -13.13 -10.12
C TYR A 159 -20.74 -11.95 -9.17
N PHE A 160 -21.81 -12.03 -8.39
CA PHE A 160 -22.30 -10.93 -7.57
C PHE A 160 -22.61 -11.40 -6.15
N SER A 161 -22.43 -10.50 -5.19
CA SER A 161 -22.83 -10.65 -3.80
C SER A 161 -23.69 -9.46 -3.36
N SER A 162 -24.01 -9.39 -2.08
CA SER A 162 -24.78 -8.29 -1.46
C SER A 162 -24.07 -7.77 -0.23
N PHE A 163 -24.00 -6.44 -0.10
CA PHE A 163 -23.51 -5.78 1.11
C PHE A 163 -24.38 -4.54 1.38
N ASN A 164 -24.94 -4.45 2.59
CA ASN A 164 -25.90 -3.40 2.97
C ASN A 164 -27.02 -3.22 1.94
N ASP A 165 -27.64 -4.34 1.53
CA ASP A 165 -28.71 -4.43 0.53
C ASP A 165 -28.35 -3.91 -0.87
N LYS A 166 -27.05 -3.71 -1.14
CA LYS A 166 -26.54 -3.30 -2.45
C LYS A 166 -25.84 -4.46 -3.13
N ARG A 167 -26.17 -4.66 -4.40
CA ARG A 167 -25.47 -5.61 -5.27
C ARG A 167 -24.04 -5.14 -5.50
N ILE A 168 -23.08 -6.00 -5.15
CA ILE A 168 -21.65 -5.78 -5.34
C ILE A 168 -21.04 -6.93 -6.16
N PRO A 169 -19.86 -6.77 -6.76
CA PRO A 169 -19.11 -7.89 -7.33
C PRO A 169 -18.80 -8.91 -6.23
N ALA A 170 -18.93 -10.21 -6.54
CA ALA A 170 -18.52 -11.25 -5.60
C ALA A 170 -17.00 -11.30 -5.44
N ARG A 171 -16.27 -10.95 -6.51
CA ARG A 171 -14.82 -10.97 -6.58
C ARG A 171 -14.33 -9.76 -7.39
N VAL A 172 -13.20 -9.21 -6.97
CA VAL A 172 -12.48 -8.17 -7.70
C VAL A 172 -11.04 -8.67 -7.91
N PRO A 173 -10.61 -8.87 -9.17
CA PRO A 173 -9.23 -9.23 -9.49
C PRO A 173 -8.24 -8.30 -8.81
N LEU A 174 -7.18 -8.86 -8.24
CA LEU A 174 -6.25 -8.09 -7.41
C LEU A 174 -5.59 -6.96 -8.21
N THR A 175 -5.31 -7.20 -9.49
CA THR A 175 -4.74 -6.21 -10.41
C THR A 175 -5.65 -5.01 -10.67
N ALA A 176 -6.96 -5.11 -10.39
CA ALA A 176 -7.88 -3.96 -10.46
C ALA A 176 -7.73 -3.01 -9.26
N LEU A 177 -7.13 -3.47 -8.15
CA LEU A 177 -6.93 -2.69 -6.92
C LEU A 177 -5.46 -2.28 -6.74
N LEU A 178 -4.54 -3.22 -6.96
CA LEU A 178 -3.12 -3.08 -6.68
C LEU A 178 -2.25 -3.39 -7.90
N SER A 179 -1.01 -2.95 -7.83
CA SER A 179 0.10 -3.32 -8.69
C SER A 179 1.35 -3.54 -7.81
N GLY A 180 2.47 -3.88 -8.44
CA GLY A 180 3.68 -4.27 -7.74
C GLY A 180 3.75 -5.78 -7.49
N PRO A 181 4.82 -6.25 -6.83
CA PRO A 181 5.13 -7.68 -6.73
C PRO A 181 4.02 -8.54 -6.12
N VAL A 182 3.20 -7.96 -5.23
CA VAL A 182 2.04 -8.63 -4.62
C VAL A 182 0.97 -9.05 -5.63
N ALA A 183 0.83 -8.32 -6.73
CA ALA A 183 -0.17 -8.55 -7.78
C ALA A 183 0.45 -9.04 -9.10
N GLY A 184 1.67 -9.59 -9.04
CA GLY A 184 2.32 -10.24 -10.18
C GLY A 184 3.20 -9.34 -11.05
N ASP A 185 3.46 -8.08 -10.66
CA ASP A 185 4.52 -7.31 -11.34
C ASP A 185 5.91 -7.87 -11.01
N PRO A 186 6.93 -7.61 -11.86
CA PRO A 186 8.29 -8.01 -11.60
C PRO A 186 8.84 -7.47 -10.27
N PHE A 187 9.60 -8.32 -9.58
CA PHE A 187 10.42 -7.88 -8.47
C PHE A 187 11.59 -6.99 -8.95
N PRO A 188 12.11 -6.10 -8.09
CA PRO A 188 13.30 -5.32 -8.41
C PRO A 188 14.48 -6.23 -8.76
N PRO A 189 15.35 -5.88 -9.72
CA PRO A 189 16.49 -6.72 -10.11
C PRO A 189 17.47 -7.03 -8.96
N SER A 190 17.50 -6.18 -7.93
CA SER A 190 18.31 -6.38 -6.72
C SER A 190 17.77 -7.46 -5.79
N THR A 191 16.61 -8.04 -6.10
CA THR A 191 15.93 -9.04 -5.29
C THR A 191 15.75 -10.31 -6.11
N ASN A 192 15.90 -11.47 -5.49
CA ASN A 192 15.67 -12.77 -6.15
C ASN A 192 14.20 -13.21 -6.08
N GLY A 193 13.28 -12.25 -6.08
CA GLY A 193 11.84 -12.53 -5.99
C GLY A 193 11.27 -13.03 -7.32
N VAL A 194 10.25 -13.87 -7.23
CA VAL A 194 9.54 -14.43 -8.38
C VAL A 194 8.15 -13.80 -8.45
N PRO A 195 7.70 -13.27 -9.61
CA PRO A 195 6.39 -12.65 -9.73
C PRO A 195 5.27 -13.58 -9.27
N ALA A 196 4.32 -13.03 -8.52
CA ALA A 196 3.18 -13.77 -8.02
C ALA A 196 2.29 -14.29 -9.17
N VAL A 197 1.59 -15.40 -8.93
CA VAL A 197 0.74 -16.08 -9.91
C VAL A 197 -0.70 -16.22 -9.41
N ILE A 198 -1.65 -16.49 -10.29
CA ILE A 198 -3.05 -16.75 -9.93
C ILE A 198 -3.30 -18.22 -9.59
N PRO A 199 -4.39 -18.54 -8.87
CA PRO A 199 -4.73 -19.91 -8.48
C PRO A 199 -4.90 -20.85 -9.67
N GLU A 200 -5.39 -20.40 -10.82
CA GLU A 200 -5.55 -21.21 -12.03
C GLU A 200 -4.22 -21.75 -12.53
N PHE A 201 -3.21 -20.88 -12.63
CA PHE A 201 -1.86 -21.30 -13.04
C PHE A 201 -1.25 -22.22 -11.99
N PHE A 202 -1.38 -21.88 -10.70
CA PHE A 202 -0.94 -22.74 -9.60
C PHE A 202 -1.57 -24.14 -9.72
N ASN A 203 -2.88 -24.25 -9.91
CA ASN A 203 -3.57 -25.53 -10.06
C ASN A 203 -3.08 -26.33 -11.28
N GLU A 204 -2.70 -25.67 -12.38
CA GLU A 204 -2.11 -26.33 -13.54
C GLU A 204 -0.73 -26.93 -13.23
N VAL A 205 0.16 -26.16 -12.60
CA VAL A 205 1.54 -26.59 -12.34
C VAL A 205 1.69 -27.38 -11.04
N CYS A 206 0.70 -27.34 -10.15
CA CYS A 206 0.67 -28.01 -8.84
C CYS A 206 -0.58 -28.89 -8.66
N PRO A 207 -0.77 -29.94 -9.48
CA PRO A 207 -1.92 -30.85 -9.35
C PRO A 207 -1.83 -31.70 -8.07
N ASN A 208 -0.61 -32.01 -7.61
CA ASN A 208 -0.34 -32.68 -6.35
C ASN A 208 0.40 -31.70 -5.44
N ARG A 209 -0.17 -31.40 -4.28
CA ARG A 209 0.34 -30.40 -3.36
C ARG A 209 0.14 -30.83 -1.92
N THR A 210 1.02 -30.34 -1.07
CA THR A 210 0.94 -30.56 0.37
C THR A 210 0.01 -29.53 0.97
N ILE A 211 -1.08 -30.01 1.55
CA ILE A 211 -2.06 -29.19 2.24
C ILE A 211 -1.67 -29.14 3.71
N ILE A 212 -1.41 -27.93 4.22
CA ILE A 212 -1.05 -27.71 5.63
C ILE A 212 -2.25 -27.09 6.34
N ASP A 213 -2.74 -27.73 7.39
CA ASP A 213 -3.74 -27.11 8.27
C ASP A 213 -3.05 -26.08 9.17
N ARG A 214 -3.62 -24.88 9.26
CA ARG A 214 -3.08 -23.79 10.07
C ARG A 214 -2.79 -24.22 11.52
N ILE A 215 -3.70 -25.02 12.10
CA ILE A 215 -3.62 -25.46 13.50
C ILE A 215 -2.37 -26.31 13.76
N GLU A 216 -1.80 -26.99 12.76
CA GLU A 216 -0.56 -27.75 12.91
C GLU A 216 0.66 -26.88 13.20
N VAL A 217 0.61 -25.59 12.84
CA VAL A 217 1.74 -24.66 12.95
C VAL A 217 1.52 -23.70 14.10
N ASP A 218 0.38 -23.00 14.11
CA ASP A 218 0.12 -21.92 15.05
C ASP A 218 -1.00 -22.22 16.06
N GLY A 219 -1.55 -23.44 16.07
CA GLY A 219 -2.58 -23.83 17.03
C GLY A 219 -2.13 -23.76 18.49
N ALA A 220 -0.83 -23.92 18.76
CA ALA A 220 -0.21 -23.77 20.08
C ALA A 220 0.25 -22.33 20.38
N LEU A 221 -0.03 -21.37 19.50
CA LEU A 221 0.46 -19.99 19.54
C LEU A 221 -0.69 -18.95 19.57
N PRO A 222 -1.70 -19.07 20.46
CA PRO A 222 -2.91 -18.26 20.40
C PRO A 222 -2.66 -16.75 20.52
N ASP A 223 -1.69 -16.36 21.36
CA ASP A 223 -1.35 -14.96 21.66
C ASP A 223 -0.02 -14.52 21.04
N ALA A 224 0.51 -15.30 20.09
CA ALA A 224 1.78 -14.98 19.45
C ALA A 224 1.72 -13.64 18.70
N SER A 225 2.87 -12.96 18.68
CA SER A 225 3.08 -11.79 17.86
C SER A 225 3.17 -12.13 16.38
N ALA A 226 3.06 -11.12 15.52
CA ALA A 226 3.17 -11.25 14.08
C ALA A 226 4.54 -11.80 13.67
N ALA A 227 5.63 -11.33 14.27
CA ALA A 227 6.96 -11.88 13.98
C ALA A 227 7.11 -13.34 14.44
N THR A 228 6.51 -13.72 15.57
CA THR A 228 6.53 -15.11 16.06
C THR A 228 5.76 -16.05 15.14
N LEU A 229 4.57 -15.63 14.70
CA LEU A 229 3.77 -16.37 13.71
C LEU A 229 4.52 -16.50 12.38
N LEU A 230 5.10 -15.40 11.89
CA LEU A 230 5.92 -15.41 10.69
C LEU A 230 7.05 -16.43 10.79
N GLN A 231 7.81 -16.45 11.89
CA GLN A 231 8.92 -17.38 12.08
C GLN A 231 8.45 -18.84 12.14
N ALA A 232 7.39 -19.14 12.89
CA ALA A 232 6.85 -20.50 12.97
C ALA A 232 6.44 -21.05 11.59
N TRP A 233 5.84 -20.20 10.76
CA TRP A 233 5.49 -20.55 9.39
C TRP A 233 6.71 -20.70 8.46
N LEU A 234 7.73 -19.85 8.62
CA LEU A 234 8.99 -20.01 7.88
C LEU A 234 9.66 -21.35 8.22
N ASP A 235 9.75 -21.70 9.50
CA ASP A 235 10.35 -22.96 9.95
C ASP A 235 9.60 -24.18 9.38
N LYS A 236 8.26 -24.14 9.39
CA LYS A 236 7.43 -25.20 8.79
C LYS A 236 7.65 -25.30 7.28
N LEU A 237 7.69 -24.18 6.57
CA LEU A 237 7.83 -24.16 5.11
C LEU A 237 9.23 -24.55 4.64
N GLU A 238 10.26 -24.29 5.45
CA GLU A 238 11.63 -24.76 5.23
C GLU A 238 11.72 -26.28 5.35
N GLN A 239 11.03 -26.88 6.32
CA GLN A 239 10.96 -28.34 6.51
C GLN A 239 10.06 -29.04 5.48
N THR A 240 9.25 -28.28 4.73
CA THR A 240 8.37 -28.83 3.70
C THR A 240 9.12 -28.90 2.36
N GLU A 241 9.61 -30.09 2.00
CA GLU A 241 10.38 -30.30 0.77
C GLU A 241 9.54 -30.06 -0.49
N ASP A 242 8.23 -30.33 -0.43
CA ASP A 242 7.34 -30.20 -1.57
C ASP A 242 7.35 -28.80 -2.17
N ARG A 243 7.46 -28.74 -3.50
CA ARG A 243 7.45 -27.49 -4.25
C ARG A 243 6.10 -26.77 -4.17
N CYS A 244 4.99 -27.50 -4.07
CA CYS A 244 3.64 -26.96 -4.04
C CYS A 244 3.03 -27.09 -2.65
N VAL A 245 2.73 -25.96 -2.02
CA VAL A 245 2.07 -25.92 -0.71
C VAL A 245 0.75 -25.16 -0.84
N GLU A 246 -0.29 -25.68 -0.23
CA GLU A 246 -1.56 -24.98 -0.04
C GLU A 246 -1.87 -24.93 1.46
N ILE A 247 -2.26 -23.75 1.96
CA ILE A 247 -2.80 -23.62 3.30
C ILE A 247 -4.28 -23.96 3.25
N LYS A 248 -4.69 -24.93 4.05
CA LYS A 248 -6.01 -25.56 3.99
C LYS A 248 -7.15 -24.54 4.01
N GLU A 249 -8.05 -24.64 3.04
CA GLU A 249 -9.24 -23.79 3.02
C GLU A 249 -10.06 -23.90 4.32
N TYR A 250 -10.60 -22.77 4.79
CA TYR A 250 -11.40 -22.66 6.02
C TYR A 250 -10.67 -23.02 7.33
N SER A 251 -9.34 -23.07 7.37
CA SER A 251 -8.58 -23.24 8.63
C SER A 251 -8.43 -21.95 9.46
N GLY A 252 -9.06 -20.85 9.04
CA GLY A 252 -8.84 -19.50 9.59
C GLY A 252 -7.54 -18.87 9.08
N GLN A 253 -7.42 -17.54 9.19
CA GLN A 253 -6.26 -16.78 8.71
C GLN A 253 -5.01 -17.04 9.58
N ILE A 254 -3.83 -17.02 8.96
CA ILE A 254 -2.54 -17.05 9.68
C ILE A 254 -2.38 -15.74 10.47
N PHE A 255 -2.41 -14.62 9.75
CA PHE A 255 -2.41 -13.28 10.34
C PHE A 255 -3.86 -12.80 10.41
N ASN A 256 -4.46 -12.90 11.59
CA ASN A 256 -5.87 -12.60 11.79
C ASN A 256 -6.09 -11.18 12.35
N TYR A 257 -7.35 -10.78 12.43
CA TYR A 257 -7.74 -9.44 12.90
C TYR A 257 -7.31 -9.13 14.34
N LEU A 258 -7.08 -10.14 15.20
CA LEU A 258 -6.61 -9.93 16.57
C LEU A 258 -5.16 -9.46 16.57
N VAL A 259 -4.31 -10.04 15.71
CA VAL A 259 -2.93 -9.57 15.51
C VAL A 259 -2.95 -8.14 14.99
N PHE A 260 -3.78 -7.84 13.98
CA PHE A 260 -3.85 -6.49 13.41
C PHE A 260 -4.45 -5.43 14.34
N GLY A 261 -5.26 -5.84 15.32
CA GLY A 261 -5.90 -4.96 16.31
C GLY A 261 -5.07 -4.70 17.56
N ASP A 262 -3.86 -5.26 17.67
CA ASP A 262 -3.01 -5.17 18.86
C ASP A 262 -1.58 -4.77 18.47
N SER A 263 -1.16 -3.57 18.84
CA SER A 263 0.17 -3.07 18.52
C SER A 263 1.31 -3.84 19.20
N SER A 264 1.08 -4.41 20.37
CA SER A 264 2.06 -5.23 21.08
C SER A 264 2.34 -6.55 20.35
N ARG A 265 1.36 -7.03 19.59
CA ARG A 265 1.48 -8.21 18.73
C ARG A 265 1.90 -7.87 17.32
N LEU A 266 1.51 -6.73 16.77
CA LEU A 266 1.73 -6.40 15.35
C LEU A 266 3.10 -5.79 15.08
N LEU A 267 3.53 -4.82 15.90
CA LEU A 267 4.60 -3.90 15.50
C LEU A 267 6.00 -4.53 15.48
N ASP A 268 6.18 -5.70 16.09
CA ASP A 268 7.46 -6.40 16.10
C ASP A 268 7.87 -6.95 14.72
N ILE A 269 6.91 -7.12 13.80
CA ILE A 269 7.18 -7.51 12.40
C ILE A 269 7.68 -6.32 11.54
N TRP A 270 7.45 -5.08 12.00
CA TRP A 270 7.72 -3.88 11.21
C TRP A 270 9.16 -3.79 10.66
N PRO A 271 10.22 -4.09 11.44
CA PRO A 271 11.60 -4.05 10.94
C PRO A 271 11.87 -4.97 9.75
N SER A 272 11.12 -6.07 9.61
CA SER A 272 11.20 -6.99 8.47
C SER A 272 10.32 -6.51 7.32
N ILE A 273 9.03 -6.32 7.56
CA ILE A 273 8.05 -6.08 6.49
C ILE A 273 8.26 -4.71 5.81
N SER A 274 8.71 -3.69 6.53
CA SER A 274 9.00 -2.36 5.96
C SER A 274 10.12 -2.37 4.90
N LYS A 275 11.00 -3.37 4.94
CA LYS A 275 12.09 -3.56 3.96
C LYS A 275 11.72 -4.55 2.85
N SER A 276 10.56 -5.20 2.97
CA SER A 276 10.09 -6.16 2.00
C SER A 276 9.85 -5.49 0.63
N PRO A 277 10.20 -6.13 -0.50
CA PRO A 277 9.80 -5.66 -1.83
C PRO A 277 8.28 -5.56 -1.98
N ILE A 278 7.53 -6.35 -1.22
CA ILE A 278 6.06 -6.30 -1.16
C ILE A 278 5.57 -4.91 -0.73
N ILE A 279 6.27 -4.25 0.21
CA ILE A 279 5.91 -2.93 0.73
C ILE A 279 6.64 -1.82 -0.03
N THR A 280 7.96 -1.97 -0.23
CA THR A 280 8.79 -0.93 -0.86
C THR A 280 8.47 -0.72 -2.35
N HIS A 281 7.88 -1.72 -3.02
CA HIS A 281 7.43 -1.65 -4.41
C HIS A 281 5.92 -1.84 -4.52
N PHE A 282 5.20 -1.56 -3.44
CA PHE A 282 3.74 -1.45 -3.47
C PHE A 282 3.32 -0.35 -4.45
N SER A 283 2.32 -0.63 -5.28
CA SER A 283 1.66 0.38 -6.11
C SER A 283 0.15 0.16 -6.14
N TRP A 284 -0.59 1.24 -6.36
CA TRP A 284 -2.01 1.14 -6.74
C TRP A 284 -2.14 0.75 -8.21
N SER A 285 -3.26 0.13 -8.58
CA SER A 285 -3.49 -0.29 -9.96
C SER A 285 -3.63 0.90 -10.93
N PRO A 286 -3.42 0.66 -12.23
CA PRO A 286 -3.79 1.59 -13.30
C PRO A 286 -5.20 2.16 -13.17
N LEU A 287 -6.18 1.35 -12.74
CA LEU A 287 -7.57 1.79 -12.55
C LEU A 287 -7.68 2.89 -11.49
N ILE A 288 -7.01 2.68 -10.36
CA ILE A 288 -7.02 3.62 -9.23
C ILE A 288 -6.27 4.90 -9.60
N LEU A 289 -5.10 4.77 -10.23
CA LEU A 289 -4.28 5.91 -10.64
C LEU A 289 -4.99 6.77 -11.70
N ALA A 290 -5.62 6.15 -12.70
CA ALA A 290 -6.41 6.85 -13.71
C ALA A 290 -7.57 7.65 -13.07
N ALA A 291 -8.23 7.06 -12.07
CA ALA A 291 -9.32 7.69 -11.37
C ALA A 291 -8.86 8.92 -10.54
N LEU A 292 -7.67 8.86 -9.94
CA LEU A 292 -7.04 10.01 -9.27
C LEU A 292 -6.76 11.15 -10.25
N VAL A 293 -6.16 10.84 -11.41
CA VAL A 293 -5.84 11.84 -12.44
C VAL A 293 -7.10 12.52 -12.97
N ALA A 294 -8.15 11.75 -13.26
CA ALA A 294 -9.41 12.29 -13.77
C ALA A 294 -10.17 13.15 -12.75
N ASN A 295 -9.89 12.98 -11.47
CA ASN A 295 -10.52 13.71 -10.37
C ASN A 295 -9.56 14.73 -9.72
N ALA A 296 -8.50 15.14 -10.42
CA ALA A 296 -7.51 16.09 -9.93
C ALA A 296 -8.12 17.42 -9.45
N GLN A 297 -9.19 17.89 -10.09
CA GLN A 297 -9.93 19.10 -9.69
C GLN A 297 -10.60 18.99 -8.32
N VAL A 298 -11.08 17.79 -7.96
CA VAL A 298 -11.72 17.50 -6.66
C VAL A 298 -10.66 17.25 -5.59
N ILE A 299 -9.56 16.60 -5.97
CA ILE A 299 -8.54 16.11 -5.04
C ILE A 299 -7.40 17.12 -4.91
N HIS A 300 -6.56 17.24 -5.94
CA HIS A 300 -5.36 18.06 -5.91
C HIS A 300 -4.79 18.33 -7.33
N PRO A 301 -4.45 19.58 -7.70
CA PRO A 301 -4.00 19.92 -9.05
C PRO A 301 -2.67 19.27 -9.46
N ALA A 302 -1.80 18.90 -8.52
CA ALA A 302 -0.56 18.17 -8.83
C ALA A 302 -0.82 16.81 -9.52
N LEU A 303 -2.03 16.25 -9.37
CA LEU A 303 -2.43 15.01 -10.04
C LEU A 303 -2.59 15.21 -11.56
N SER A 304 -2.95 16.41 -12.02
CA SER A 304 -3.03 16.74 -13.45
C SER A 304 -1.66 16.74 -14.14
N SER A 305 -0.58 16.88 -13.37
CA SER A 305 0.80 16.87 -13.87
C SER A 305 1.39 15.46 -13.97
N ILE A 306 0.66 14.44 -13.50
CA ILE A 306 1.06 13.04 -13.67
C ILE A 306 0.78 12.69 -15.14
N SER A 307 1.82 12.78 -15.97
CA SER A 307 1.70 12.39 -17.37
C SER A 307 1.49 10.87 -17.46
N PRO A 308 0.50 10.39 -18.24
CA PRO A 308 0.37 8.98 -18.54
C PRO A 308 1.63 8.37 -19.16
N SER A 309 2.45 9.21 -19.83
CA SER A 309 3.66 8.81 -20.56
C SER A 309 4.91 8.64 -19.70
N SER A 310 4.83 8.87 -18.40
CA SER A 310 5.97 8.75 -17.49
C SER A 310 5.48 8.28 -16.13
N PHE A 311 5.00 7.03 -16.07
CA PHE A 311 4.82 6.33 -14.80
C PHE A 311 6.19 6.03 -14.21
N ASN A 312 6.74 7.03 -13.54
CA ASN A 312 7.84 6.85 -12.63
C ASN A 312 7.26 6.39 -11.29
N PRO A 313 7.58 5.19 -10.78
CA PRO A 313 7.11 4.69 -9.48
C PRO A 313 7.39 5.67 -8.33
N SER A 314 8.43 6.51 -8.45
CA SER A 314 8.73 7.55 -7.46
C SER A 314 7.81 8.77 -7.53
N ALA A 315 7.18 9.05 -8.68
CA ALA A 315 6.23 10.15 -8.82
C ALA A 315 4.81 9.78 -8.35
N SER A 316 4.45 8.48 -8.38
CA SER A 316 3.14 8.00 -7.92
C SER A 316 2.98 8.03 -6.39
N THR A 317 4.07 8.16 -5.64
CA THR A 317 4.11 8.19 -4.17
C THR A 317 4.42 9.56 -3.59
N ALA A 318 4.70 10.56 -4.43
CA ALA A 318 5.04 11.91 -3.99
C ALA A 318 3.91 12.55 -3.16
N PRO A 319 4.23 13.20 -2.03
CA PRO A 319 3.26 13.93 -1.23
C PRO A 319 2.54 15.04 -2.01
N LEU A 320 1.24 15.17 -1.78
CA LEU A 320 0.37 16.22 -2.30
C LEU A 320 0.43 17.41 -1.35
N SER A 321 1.41 18.29 -1.58
CA SER A 321 1.65 19.45 -0.70
C SER A 321 0.42 20.36 -0.59
N GLY A 322 0.09 20.77 0.63
CA GLY A 322 -1.06 21.59 0.98
C GLY A 322 -2.38 20.81 1.12
N LEU A 323 -2.39 19.49 0.90
CA LEU A 323 -3.57 18.65 1.06
C LEU A 323 -3.69 18.08 2.48
N LEU A 324 -4.85 18.32 3.09
CA LEU A 324 -5.35 17.63 4.27
C LEU A 324 -6.34 16.53 3.86
N ALA A 325 -6.02 15.26 4.13
CA ALA A 325 -6.96 14.16 3.94
C ALA A 325 -7.64 13.78 5.26
N LEU A 326 -8.96 13.60 5.25
CA LEU A 326 -9.76 13.26 6.42
C LEU A 326 -10.50 11.93 6.20
N HIS A 327 -10.17 10.89 6.96
CA HIS A 327 -10.93 9.64 6.95
C HIS A 327 -12.05 9.65 7.98
N ILE A 328 -13.28 9.83 7.51
CA ILE A 328 -14.48 9.93 8.35
C ILE A 328 -15.38 8.73 8.08
N ARG A 329 -15.39 7.77 9.01
CA ARG A 329 -16.30 6.63 8.99
C ARG A 329 -17.68 7.04 9.51
N ARG A 330 -18.72 6.71 8.75
CA ARG A 330 -20.13 6.97 9.03
C ARG A 330 -20.95 5.71 8.75
N GLY A 331 -22.28 5.82 8.67
CA GLY A 331 -23.16 4.73 8.28
C GLY A 331 -23.17 3.59 9.30
N ASP A 332 -22.89 2.38 8.84
CA ASP A 332 -22.77 1.15 9.64
C ASP A 332 -21.79 1.25 10.82
N TYR A 333 -20.85 2.20 10.73
CA TYR A 333 -19.77 2.30 11.70
C TYR A 333 -20.23 2.73 13.11
N ILE A 334 -21.41 3.33 13.26
CA ILE A 334 -21.92 3.69 14.60
C ILE A 334 -22.14 2.45 15.48
N ASP A 335 -22.64 1.36 14.90
CA ASP A 335 -22.84 0.12 15.64
C ASP A 335 -21.51 -0.60 15.86
N HIS A 336 -20.59 -0.50 14.90
CA HIS A 336 -19.22 -0.98 15.08
C HIS A 336 -18.50 -0.28 16.23
N CYS A 337 -18.68 1.04 16.40
CA CYS A 337 -18.12 1.77 17.54
C CYS A 337 -18.60 1.22 18.89
N LYS A 338 -19.89 0.85 19.00
CA LYS A 338 -20.41 0.21 20.23
C LYS A 338 -19.73 -1.13 20.50
N THR A 339 -19.50 -1.93 19.44
CA THR A 339 -18.75 -3.20 19.56
C THR A 339 -17.32 -2.96 20.04
N LEU A 340 -16.62 -1.98 19.47
CA LEU A 340 -15.26 -1.62 19.88
C LEU A 340 -15.19 -1.18 21.34
N THR A 341 -16.16 -0.37 21.79
CA THR A 341 -16.27 0.03 23.21
C THR A 341 -16.49 -1.19 24.11
N ASN A 342 -17.37 -2.12 23.73
CA ASN A 342 -17.63 -3.33 24.52
C ASN A 342 -16.41 -4.25 24.63
N TRP A 343 -15.50 -4.20 23.65
CA TRP A 343 -14.24 -4.94 23.66
C TRP A 343 -13.10 -4.18 24.33
N TYR A 344 -13.33 -2.94 24.75
CA TYR A 344 -12.27 -2.03 25.21
C TYR A 344 -11.11 -1.98 24.21
N ALA A 345 -11.45 -1.91 22.93
CA ALA A 345 -10.49 -1.98 21.84
C ALA A 345 -9.52 -0.80 21.86
N HIS A 346 -8.24 -1.09 21.63
CA HIS A 346 -7.25 -0.08 21.29
C HIS A 346 -7.44 0.38 19.84
N PHE A 347 -6.64 1.37 19.42
CA PHE A 347 -6.46 1.64 18.00
C PHE A 347 -5.86 0.41 17.29
N MET A 348 -6.06 0.32 15.98
CA MET A 348 -5.43 -0.73 15.17
C MET A 348 -3.91 -0.68 15.33
N GLY A 349 -3.23 -1.82 15.22
CA GLY A 349 -1.81 -1.93 15.60
C GLY A 349 -0.87 -0.92 14.92
N PHE A 350 -1.02 -0.69 13.60
CA PHE A 350 -0.18 0.31 12.91
C PHE A 350 -0.56 1.76 13.25
N ASN A 351 -1.76 2.01 13.78
CA ASN A 351 -2.15 3.32 14.28
C ASN A 351 -1.54 3.63 15.66
N GLU A 352 -0.76 2.72 16.25
CA GLU A 352 -0.08 2.91 17.53
C GLU A 352 1.44 2.87 17.40
N PHE A 353 2.01 3.08 16.21
CA PHE A 353 3.46 3.28 16.07
C PHE A 353 3.98 4.28 17.11
N PRO A 354 5.09 3.96 17.82
CA PRO A 354 5.59 4.80 18.91
C PRO A 354 5.85 6.27 18.55
N GLY A 355 6.15 6.56 17.27
CA GLY A 355 6.38 7.92 16.78
C GLY A 355 5.11 8.75 16.56
N LEU A 356 3.93 8.13 16.41
CA LEU A 356 2.68 8.85 16.16
C LEU A 356 2.31 9.74 17.36
N PRO A 357 1.79 10.96 17.15
CA PRO A 357 1.52 11.88 18.26
C PRO A 357 0.23 11.56 19.03
N ASP A 358 -0.77 11.02 18.34
CA ASP A 358 -2.09 10.77 18.93
C ASP A 358 -2.18 9.34 19.45
N ARG A 359 -2.79 9.19 20.62
CA ARG A 359 -2.94 7.92 21.34
C ARG A 359 -4.35 7.82 21.87
N PHE A 360 -4.83 6.59 21.98
CA PHE A 360 -6.06 6.28 22.67
C PHE A 360 -5.77 5.18 23.69
N ILE A 361 -6.06 5.47 24.95
CA ILE A 361 -5.94 4.50 26.03
C ILE A 361 -7.36 4.20 26.49
N PRO A 362 -7.89 2.99 26.24
CA PRO A 362 -9.17 2.58 26.76
C PRO A 362 -9.25 2.76 28.27
N PRO A 363 -10.42 3.14 28.81
CA PRO A 363 -10.63 3.14 30.25
C PRO A 363 -10.46 1.70 30.81
N PRO A 364 -9.98 1.53 32.06
CA PRO A 364 -9.83 0.19 32.64
C PRO A 364 -11.19 -0.53 32.66
N PRO A 365 -11.28 -1.75 32.10
CA PRO A 365 -12.56 -2.43 32.01
C PRO A 365 -13.04 -2.84 33.41
N LEU A 366 -14.24 -2.42 33.80
CA LEU A 366 -14.93 -3.01 34.95
C LEU A 366 -15.33 -4.46 34.63
N ARG A 367 -15.77 -4.71 33.39
CA ARG A 367 -16.06 -6.04 32.80
C ARG A 367 -16.18 -5.92 31.27
N VAL A 368 -15.50 -6.80 30.52
CA VAL A 368 -15.64 -6.90 29.06
C VAL A 368 -17.10 -7.22 28.70
N GLY A 369 -17.64 -6.54 27.69
CA GLY A 369 -19.03 -6.69 27.25
C GLY A 369 -20.07 -5.90 28.06
N ASN A 370 -19.64 -5.05 29.00
CA ASN A 370 -20.52 -4.19 29.78
C ASN A 370 -19.96 -2.75 29.86
N ALA A 371 -19.83 -2.10 28.70
CA ALA A 371 -19.38 -0.70 28.62
C ALA A 371 -20.46 0.26 29.12
N SER A 372 -20.08 1.22 29.96
CA SER A 372 -20.96 2.29 30.43
C SER A 372 -21.28 3.32 29.34
N GLU A 373 -22.25 4.19 29.60
CA GLU A 373 -22.52 5.33 28.71
C GLU A 373 -21.33 6.31 28.65
N GLU A 374 -20.55 6.41 29.73
CA GLU A 374 -19.33 7.22 29.78
C GLU A 374 -18.25 6.63 28.88
N ASP A 375 -18.04 5.32 28.92
CA ASP A 375 -17.12 4.61 28.02
C ASP A 375 -17.53 4.84 26.56
N GLN A 376 -18.83 4.73 26.26
CA GLN A 376 -19.35 4.96 24.90
C GLN A 376 -19.12 6.41 24.45
N ALA A 377 -19.31 7.39 25.33
CA ALA A 377 -19.05 8.80 25.02
C ALA A 377 -17.56 9.05 24.73
N GLN A 378 -16.66 8.44 25.49
CA GLN A 378 -15.22 8.53 25.26
C GLN A 378 -14.81 7.92 23.92
N TYR A 379 -15.34 6.75 23.56
CA TYR A 379 -15.06 6.15 22.25
C TYR A 379 -15.66 6.97 21.11
N ARG A 380 -16.85 7.54 21.30
CA ARG A 380 -17.59 8.24 20.24
C ARG A 380 -16.79 9.38 19.62
N VAL A 381 -16.10 10.19 20.42
CA VAL A 381 -15.32 11.33 19.89
C VAL A 381 -14.14 10.92 19.01
N HIS A 382 -13.64 9.69 19.15
CA HIS A 382 -12.55 9.15 18.33
C HIS A 382 -13.06 8.24 17.18
N CYS A 383 -14.12 7.46 17.45
CA CYS A 383 -14.63 6.44 16.54
C CYS A 383 -15.71 6.98 15.60
N PHE A 384 -16.54 7.93 16.05
CA PHE A 384 -17.63 8.51 15.28
C PHE A 384 -17.81 10.01 15.64
N PRO A 385 -16.81 10.85 15.34
CA PRO A 385 -16.82 12.25 15.76
C PRO A 385 -17.95 13.05 15.08
N GLU A 386 -18.57 13.97 15.80
CA GLU A 386 -19.53 14.90 15.23
C GLU A 386 -18.82 16.01 14.43
N ILE A 387 -19.57 16.82 13.68
CA ILE A 387 -19.00 17.87 12.82
C ILE A 387 -18.16 18.85 13.63
N GLU A 388 -18.63 19.21 14.82
CA GLU A 388 -17.94 20.12 15.73
C GLU A 388 -16.60 19.54 16.21
N ASP A 389 -16.57 18.23 16.51
CA ASP A 389 -15.35 17.52 16.88
C ASP A 389 -14.35 17.48 15.72
N ILE A 390 -14.83 17.18 14.51
CA ILE A 390 -14.01 17.17 13.30
C ILE A 390 -13.39 18.55 13.06
N VAL A 391 -14.20 19.61 13.09
CA VAL A 391 -13.74 20.99 12.87
C VAL A 391 -12.73 21.41 13.93
N ARG A 392 -13.03 21.16 15.21
CA ARG A 392 -12.11 21.42 16.32
C ARG A 392 -10.78 20.70 16.11
N ARG A 393 -10.83 19.42 15.74
CA ARG A 393 -9.63 18.61 15.53
C ARG A 393 -8.80 19.10 14.35
N VAL A 394 -9.44 19.46 13.24
CA VAL A 394 -8.77 20.05 12.08
C VAL A 394 -8.05 21.35 12.48
N ARG A 395 -8.70 22.21 13.27
CA ARG A 395 -8.08 23.45 13.78
C ARG A 395 -6.85 23.18 14.64
N GLU A 396 -6.95 22.26 15.60
CA GLU A 396 -5.85 21.85 16.47
C GLU A 396 -4.65 21.34 15.65
N VAL A 397 -4.91 20.45 14.68
CA VAL A 397 -3.87 19.90 13.82
C VAL A 397 -3.21 21.00 13.01
N ARG A 398 -3.98 21.87 12.33
CA ARG A 398 -3.44 23.00 11.56
C ARG A 398 -2.53 23.91 12.40
N ALA A 399 -2.95 24.22 13.62
CA ALA A 399 -2.17 25.06 14.55
C ALA A 399 -0.88 24.40 15.03
N SER A 400 -0.83 23.07 15.07
CA SER A 400 0.35 22.29 15.51
C SER A 400 1.41 22.08 14.43
N LEU A 401 1.10 22.39 13.16
CA LEU A 401 2.02 22.17 12.05
C LEU A 401 3.12 23.25 11.99
N SER A 402 4.22 22.92 11.32
CA SER A 402 5.31 23.86 11.10
C SER A 402 4.83 25.11 10.35
N SER A 403 5.45 26.26 10.60
CA SER A 403 5.12 27.51 9.88
C SER A 403 5.31 27.43 8.35
N THR A 404 6.09 26.44 7.88
CA THR A 404 6.32 26.17 6.45
C THR A 404 5.25 25.26 5.84
N THR A 405 4.48 24.53 6.64
CA THR A 405 3.37 23.70 6.17
C THR A 405 2.10 24.53 6.10
N GLN A 406 1.60 24.77 4.90
CA GLN A 406 0.37 25.51 4.68
C GLN A 406 -0.68 24.63 4.03
N LEU A 407 -1.59 24.09 4.84
CA LEU A 407 -2.74 23.34 4.35
C LEU A 407 -3.75 24.30 3.71
N ARG A 408 -4.10 24.01 2.45
CA ARG A 408 -4.95 24.85 1.59
C ARG A 408 -6.15 24.09 1.05
N ARG A 409 -6.09 22.76 1.03
CA ARG A 409 -7.15 21.89 0.49
C ARG A 409 -7.52 20.81 1.48
N VAL A 410 -8.78 20.41 1.46
CA VAL A 410 -9.29 19.28 2.23
C VAL A 410 -9.88 18.26 1.27
N TYR A 411 -9.56 16.98 1.47
CA TYR A 411 -10.24 15.87 0.83
C TYR A 411 -10.79 14.92 1.88
N VAL A 412 -12.11 14.72 1.89
CA VAL A 412 -12.81 13.87 2.86
C VAL A 412 -13.10 12.50 2.24
N LEU A 413 -12.41 11.47 2.74
CA LEU A 413 -12.71 10.09 2.42
C LEU A 413 -13.77 9.51 3.37
N THR A 414 -14.95 9.17 2.83
CA THR A 414 -16.11 8.81 3.67
C THR A 414 -17.18 7.96 2.98
N ASN A 415 -17.91 7.19 3.78
CA ASN A 415 -19.19 6.58 3.40
C ASN A 415 -20.42 7.41 3.84
N GLY A 416 -20.22 8.65 4.31
CA GLY A 416 -21.26 9.55 4.78
C GLY A 416 -22.33 9.94 3.75
N LYS A 417 -23.44 10.47 4.26
CA LYS A 417 -24.57 10.99 3.46
C LYS A 417 -24.21 12.37 2.87
N PRO A 418 -24.66 12.71 1.65
CA PRO A 418 -24.35 14.00 1.02
C PRO A 418 -24.68 15.23 1.87
N GLN A 419 -25.86 15.26 2.51
CA GLN A 419 -26.27 16.40 3.35
C GLN A 419 -25.27 16.70 4.48
N MET A 420 -24.85 15.68 5.21
CA MET A 420 -23.86 15.84 6.29
C MET A 420 -22.51 16.34 5.76
N LEU A 421 -22.15 15.97 4.54
CA LEU A 421 -20.91 16.43 3.92
C LEU A 421 -20.97 17.90 3.51
N GLU A 422 -22.12 18.39 3.05
CA GLU A 422 -22.32 19.82 2.79
C GLU A 422 -22.24 20.62 4.10
N GLU A 423 -22.92 20.15 5.16
CA GLU A 423 -22.83 20.77 6.50
C GLU A 423 -21.38 20.80 7.01
N LEU A 424 -20.61 19.71 6.81
CA LEU A 424 -19.20 19.66 7.18
C LEU A 424 -18.33 20.62 6.35
N LYS A 425 -18.55 20.70 5.02
CA LYS A 425 -17.85 21.65 4.13
C LYS A 425 -18.06 23.08 4.60
N GLU A 426 -19.31 23.45 4.91
CA GLU A 426 -19.66 24.76 5.43
C GLU A 426 -18.98 25.04 6.76
N ALA A 427 -19.07 24.10 7.72
CA ALA A 427 -18.48 24.26 9.04
C ALA A 427 -16.96 24.43 9.02
N LEU A 428 -16.25 23.64 8.20
CA LEU A 428 -14.79 23.78 8.01
C LEU A 428 -14.42 25.14 7.41
N GLN A 429 -15.23 25.65 6.49
CA GLN A 429 -14.98 26.92 5.83
C GLN A 429 -15.31 28.12 6.71
N GLU A 430 -16.38 28.06 7.49
CA GLU A 430 -16.69 29.05 8.50
C GLU A 430 -15.62 29.12 9.59
N ASP A 431 -15.13 27.96 10.04
CA ASP A 431 -14.08 27.91 11.06
C ASP A 431 -12.80 28.60 10.60
N ALA A 432 -12.37 28.34 9.36
CA ALA A 432 -11.21 28.99 8.79
C ALA A 432 -11.36 30.53 8.78
N LYS A 433 -12.54 31.03 8.38
CA LYS A 433 -12.85 32.47 8.38
C LYS A 433 -12.84 33.07 9.78
N LYS A 434 -13.54 32.44 10.74
CA LYS A 434 -13.68 32.94 12.13
C LYS A 434 -12.37 32.87 12.90
N GLY A 435 -11.57 31.83 12.68
CA GLY A 435 -10.30 31.59 13.37
C GLY A 435 -9.12 32.41 12.84
N GLY A 436 -9.31 33.29 11.85
CA GLY A 436 -8.23 34.07 11.24
C GLY A 436 -7.20 33.21 10.48
N MET A 437 -7.54 31.96 10.17
CA MET A 437 -6.70 31.06 9.39
C MET A 437 -6.92 31.30 7.89
N PRO A 438 -5.96 30.94 7.02
CA PRO A 438 -6.20 30.92 5.58
C PRO A 438 -7.44 30.08 5.27
N VAL A 439 -8.37 30.67 4.50
CA VAL A 439 -9.56 29.97 4.00
C VAL A 439 -9.15 28.80 3.12
N TRP A 440 -9.95 27.75 3.10
CA TRP A 440 -9.71 26.61 2.21
C TRP A 440 -9.92 27.04 0.76
N GLU A 441 -8.96 26.72 -0.10
CA GLU A 441 -9.09 26.88 -1.55
C GLU A 441 -10.11 25.89 -2.13
N HIS A 442 -10.18 24.68 -1.55
CA HIS A 442 -11.11 23.64 -1.96
C HIS A 442 -11.36 22.62 -0.84
N ILE A 443 -12.61 22.14 -0.74
CA ILE A 443 -13.01 21.03 0.13
C ILE A 443 -13.78 20.03 -0.72
N GLY A 444 -13.11 18.94 -1.12
CA GLY A 444 -13.68 17.85 -1.91
C GLY A 444 -13.95 16.61 -1.07
N THR A 445 -14.79 15.71 -1.55
CA THR A 445 -15.14 14.45 -0.87
C THR A 445 -15.22 13.28 -1.84
N SER A 446 -15.18 12.04 -1.34
CA SER A 446 -15.41 10.84 -2.16
C SER A 446 -16.77 10.83 -2.88
N ARG A 447 -17.72 11.67 -2.45
CA ARG A 447 -19.04 11.81 -3.09
C ARG A 447 -19.03 12.79 -4.27
N ASP A 448 -18.00 13.62 -4.37
CA ASP A 448 -17.83 14.59 -5.47
C ASP A 448 -17.06 13.98 -6.66
N LEU A 449 -16.55 12.74 -6.52
CA LEU A 449 -15.80 12.05 -7.56
C LEU A 449 -16.71 11.60 -8.72
N VAL A 450 -16.19 11.74 -9.93
CA VAL A 450 -16.75 11.14 -11.15
C VAL A 450 -15.98 9.85 -11.44
N LEU A 451 -16.66 8.71 -11.30
CA LEU A 451 -16.06 7.38 -11.37
C LEU A 451 -16.78 6.50 -12.40
N THR A 452 -16.03 5.65 -13.09
CA THR A 452 -16.60 4.51 -13.82
C THR A 452 -17.22 3.50 -12.85
N SER A 453 -18.02 2.55 -13.37
CA SER A 453 -18.61 1.51 -12.52
C SER A 453 -17.54 0.68 -11.81
N GLU A 454 -16.44 0.32 -12.48
CA GLU A 454 -15.32 -0.41 -11.86
C GLU A 454 -14.63 0.40 -10.77
N GLN A 455 -14.28 1.66 -11.05
CA GLN A 455 -13.66 2.56 -10.08
C GLN A 455 -14.57 2.78 -8.86
N LYS A 456 -15.88 2.90 -9.06
CA LYS A 456 -16.85 3.08 -7.97
C LYS A 456 -16.83 1.91 -6.96
N HIS A 457 -16.70 0.68 -7.44
CA HIS A 457 -16.63 -0.52 -6.58
C HIS A 457 -15.25 -0.71 -5.94
N ASN A 458 -14.24 0.02 -6.42
CA ASN A 458 -12.88 0.05 -5.90
C ASN A 458 -12.52 1.39 -5.24
N SER A 459 -13.52 2.24 -4.95
CA SER A 459 -13.30 3.63 -4.53
C SER A 459 -12.59 3.76 -3.17
N GLN A 460 -12.69 2.75 -2.30
CA GLN A 460 -11.91 2.67 -1.06
C GLN A 460 -10.39 2.66 -1.31
N ALA A 461 -9.92 2.00 -2.38
CA ALA A 461 -8.50 2.00 -2.73
C ALA A 461 -8.06 3.37 -3.26
N MET A 462 -8.94 4.09 -3.97
CA MET A 462 -8.68 5.47 -4.38
C MET A 462 -8.55 6.40 -3.18
N ASP A 463 -9.48 6.32 -2.23
CA ASP A 463 -9.44 7.11 -1.00
C ASP A 463 -8.15 6.88 -0.21
N MET A 464 -7.72 5.61 -0.10
CA MET A 464 -6.45 5.25 0.51
C MET A 464 -5.26 5.81 -0.27
N ALA A 465 -5.29 5.78 -1.61
CA ALA A 465 -4.22 6.35 -2.44
C ALA A 465 -4.06 7.86 -2.25
N VAL A 466 -5.18 8.59 -2.08
CA VAL A 466 -5.15 10.02 -1.73
C VAL A 466 -4.59 10.22 -0.32
N ALA A 467 -5.09 9.48 0.67
CA ALA A 467 -4.69 9.62 2.07
C ALA A 467 -3.22 9.25 2.31
N GLN A 468 -2.70 8.22 1.62
CA GLN A 468 -1.29 7.86 1.63
C GLN A 468 -0.42 9.04 1.20
N ARG A 469 -0.86 9.82 0.21
CA ARG A 469 -0.09 10.90 -0.40
C ARG A 469 -0.37 12.27 0.20
N ALA A 470 -1.40 12.45 1.02
CA ALA A 470 -1.70 13.78 1.58
C ALA A 470 -0.53 14.32 2.40
N GLU A 471 -0.30 15.64 2.37
CA GLU A 471 0.72 16.24 3.24
C GLU A 471 0.40 15.96 4.70
N VAL A 472 -0.87 16.10 5.10
CA VAL A 472 -1.36 15.70 6.43
C VAL A 472 -2.59 14.82 6.30
N PHE A 473 -2.64 13.77 7.12
CA PHE A 473 -3.75 12.82 7.18
C PHE A 473 -4.31 12.78 8.60
N ILE A 474 -5.63 12.95 8.75
CA ILE A 474 -6.36 12.67 9.99
C ILE A 474 -7.28 11.47 9.74
N GLY A 475 -7.07 10.39 10.48
CA GLY A 475 -7.83 9.16 10.30
C GLY A 475 -8.58 8.68 11.52
N ASN A 476 -9.41 7.66 11.30
CA ASN A 476 -10.06 6.92 12.39
C ASN A 476 -9.12 5.84 12.93
N GLY A 477 -8.64 5.99 14.16
CA GLY A 477 -7.66 5.09 14.78
C GLY A 477 -8.13 3.63 14.91
N PHE A 478 -9.43 3.38 14.91
CA PHE A 478 -10.00 2.02 14.98
C PHE A 478 -10.22 1.36 13.61
N SER A 479 -9.96 2.07 12.52
CA SER A 479 -10.21 1.53 11.18
C SER A 479 -8.98 0.84 10.59
N SER A 480 -9.16 -0.38 10.09
CA SER A 480 -8.14 -1.09 9.30
C SER A 480 -7.76 -0.35 8.01
N LEU A 481 -8.68 0.39 7.39
CA LEU A 481 -8.37 1.25 6.25
C LEU A 481 -7.36 2.34 6.65
N THR A 482 -7.59 3.02 7.78
CA THR A 482 -6.62 3.98 8.34
C THR A 482 -5.29 3.28 8.62
N SER A 483 -5.32 2.11 9.27
CA SER A 483 -4.13 1.32 9.63
C SER A 483 -3.24 1.04 8.41
N ASN A 484 -3.84 0.67 7.28
CA ASN A 484 -3.11 0.48 6.02
C ASN A 484 -2.53 1.78 5.47
N VAL A 485 -3.27 2.88 5.51
CA VAL A 485 -2.73 4.20 5.11
C VAL A 485 -1.53 4.55 5.98
N VAL A 486 -1.61 4.37 7.30
CA VAL A 486 -0.50 4.66 8.22
C VAL A 486 0.72 3.78 7.94
N MET A 487 0.52 2.48 7.72
CA MET A 487 1.57 1.56 7.30
C MET A 487 2.25 2.03 6.01
N LEU A 488 1.48 2.43 4.99
CA LEU A 488 2.05 2.91 3.72
C LEU A 488 2.79 4.26 3.87
N ARG A 489 2.27 5.18 4.69
CA ARG A 489 2.95 6.46 5.00
C ARG A 489 4.25 6.24 5.77
N ALA A 490 4.25 5.30 6.72
CA ALA A 490 5.44 4.91 7.46
C ALA A 490 6.49 4.26 6.55
N ALA A 491 6.08 3.41 5.61
CA ALA A 491 6.97 2.81 4.62
C ALA A 491 7.61 3.85 3.68
N GLN A 492 6.91 4.96 3.40
CA GLN A 492 7.43 6.09 2.64
C GLN A 492 8.34 7.01 3.47
N GLY A 493 8.45 6.79 4.78
CA GLY A 493 9.23 7.65 5.67
C GLY A 493 8.61 9.04 5.87
N LEU A 494 7.28 9.17 5.75
CA LEU A 494 6.62 10.43 6.08
C LEU A 494 6.71 10.72 7.57
N GLU A 495 6.90 11.98 7.92
CA GLU A 495 7.05 12.43 9.31
C GLU A 495 5.82 12.07 10.15
N TRP A 496 6.04 11.53 11.35
CA TRP A 496 4.97 11.04 12.20
C TRP A 496 3.93 12.10 12.57
N ASN A 497 4.35 13.35 12.72
CA ASN A 497 3.47 14.48 13.05
C ASN A 497 2.46 14.81 11.93
N THR A 498 2.66 14.30 10.71
CA THR A 498 1.73 14.46 9.59
C THR A 498 0.61 13.40 9.57
N THR A 499 0.68 12.42 10.46
CA THR A 499 -0.32 11.36 10.60
C THR A 499 -1.00 11.49 11.95
N ARG A 500 -2.29 11.81 11.93
CA ARG A 500 -3.08 12.18 13.10
C ARG A 500 -4.34 11.32 13.19
N PHE A 501 -4.95 11.30 14.36
CA PHE A 501 -6.25 10.63 14.59
C PHE A 501 -7.27 11.59 15.20
N TRP A 502 -8.55 11.23 15.06
CA TRP A 502 -9.68 11.88 15.75
C TRP A 502 -9.47 11.87 17.25
#